data_AF-A0A534ZY16-F1
#
_entry.id   AF-A0A534ZY16-F1
#
_cell.length_a   1.000
_cell.length_b   1.000
_cell.length_c   1.000
_cell.angle_alpha   90.00
_cell.angle_beta   90.00
_cell.angle_gamma   90.00
#
_symmetry.space_group_name_H-M   'P 1'
#
loop_
_entity.id
_entity.type
_entity.pdbx_description
1 polymer ?
#
loop_
_entity_poly.entity_id
_entity_poly.type
_entity_poly.pdbx_seq_one_letter_code
_entity_poly.pdbx_strand_id
1 'polypeptide(L)'
;VTIEVCRAYVDAQKVFARRFHTFAQSFRSTPGKRDGLYWETTDHDVSPFGPLVADATGEGYHLREADAPRAPYHGYFFRILTAQGEHAPDGARDYVKDGKMTGGFALVAWPADHGSSGIMTFMVGPQGVVFQKDLGEGTADAAKAITAYDPDASWQPTR
;
A
#
# COMPACT_ATOMS: atom_id res chain seq x y z
N VAL A 1 -12.32 7.76 -0.62
CA VAL A 1 -12.04 6.32 -0.41
C VAL A 1 -10.60 5.93 -0.77
N THR A 2 -10.21 5.70 -2.02
CA THR A 2 -8.86 5.15 -2.32
C THR A 2 -7.69 6.02 -1.83
N ILE A 3 -7.79 7.35 -1.97
CA ILE A 3 -6.78 8.29 -1.45
C ILE A 3 -6.67 8.19 0.10
N GLU A 4 -7.79 7.98 0.79
CA GLU A 4 -7.80 7.82 2.26
C GLU A 4 -7.12 6.51 2.66
N VAL A 5 -7.32 5.43 1.90
CA VAL A 5 -6.60 4.16 2.09
C VAL A 5 -5.09 4.35 1.93
N CYS A 6 -4.66 5.10 0.91
CA CYS A 6 -3.26 5.45 0.72
C CYS A 6 -2.69 6.25 1.91
N ARG A 7 -3.45 7.21 2.45
CA ARG A 7 -3.05 7.99 3.62
C ARG A 7 -2.98 7.12 4.88
N ALA A 8 -4.00 6.29 5.12
CA ALA A 8 -4.02 5.34 6.23
C ALA A 8 -2.84 4.36 6.18
N TYR A 9 -2.44 3.93 4.98
CA TYR A 9 -1.25 3.10 4.79
C TYR A 9 0.03 3.79 5.25
N VAL A 10 0.21 5.06 4.90
CA VAL A 10 1.37 5.86 5.33
C VAL A 10 1.42 5.96 6.86
N ASP A 11 0.28 6.23 7.49
CA ASP A 11 0.21 6.35 8.94
C ASP A 11 0.48 5.01 9.63
N ALA A 12 -0.07 3.92 9.11
CA ALA A 12 0.18 2.58 9.62
C ALA A 12 1.65 2.16 9.50
N GLN A 13 2.31 2.46 8.38
CA GLN A 13 3.74 2.21 8.22
C GLN A 13 4.58 3.00 9.24
N LYS A 14 4.23 4.26 9.50
CA LYS A 14 4.90 5.08 10.51
C LYS A 14 4.70 4.52 11.92
N VAL A 15 3.49 4.06 12.27
CA VAL A 15 3.21 3.40 13.56
C VAL A 15 4.02 2.11 13.68
N PHE A 16 4.02 1.27 12.64
CA PHE A 16 4.75 0.01 12.62
C PHE A 16 6.27 0.23 12.79
N ALA A 17 6.84 1.20 12.06
CA ALA A 17 8.26 1.54 12.15
C ALA A 17 8.68 2.07 13.51
N ARG A 18 7.83 2.84 14.21
CA ARG A 18 8.10 3.27 15.58
C ARG A 18 8.20 2.11 16.56
N ARG A 19 7.50 1.00 16.28
CA ARG A 19 7.44 -0.17 17.16
C ARG A 19 8.50 -1.22 16.84
N PHE A 20 8.76 -1.47 15.56
CA PHE A 20 9.62 -2.57 15.10
C PHE A 20 10.93 -2.10 14.47
N HIS A 21 11.17 -0.79 14.37
CA HIS A 21 12.34 -0.18 13.70
C HIS A 21 12.55 -0.65 12.26
N THR A 22 11.47 -1.08 11.61
CA THR A 22 11.39 -1.51 10.20
C THR A 22 9.99 -1.22 9.70
N PHE A 23 9.82 -1.08 8.40
CA PHE A 23 8.51 -1.01 7.73
C PHE A 23 7.97 -2.41 7.43
N ALA A 24 6.65 -2.52 7.30
CA ALA A 24 5.96 -3.77 7.01
C ALA A 24 5.95 -4.07 5.51
N GLN A 25 6.28 -5.30 5.12
CA GLN A 25 6.30 -5.73 3.72
C GLN A 25 4.96 -6.32 3.25
N SER A 26 4.02 -6.54 4.17
CA SER A 26 2.69 -7.09 3.88
C SER A 26 1.58 -6.32 4.62
N PHE A 27 0.37 -6.35 4.06
CA PHE A 27 -0.80 -5.80 4.73
C PHE A 27 -1.25 -6.67 5.90
N ARG A 28 -1.32 -7.99 5.70
CA ARG A 28 -1.66 -8.97 6.75
C ARG A 28 -0.39 -9.64 7.25
N SER A 29 -0.27 -9.77 8.57
CA SER A 29 0.80 -10.52 9.21
C SER A 29 0.60 -12.01 9.00
N THR A 30 1.68 -12.79 9.05
CA THR A 30 1.56 -14.24 9.14
C THR A 30 0.86 -14.62 10.46
N PRO A 31 0.08 -15.72 10.48
CA PRO A 31 -0.66 -16.13 11.67
C PRO A 31 0.24 -16.22 12.92
N GLY A 32 -0.16 -15.53 14.00
CA GLY A 32 0.60 -15.46 15.24
C GLY A 32 1.83 -14.55 15.23
N LYS A 33 2.13 -13.88 14.11
CA LYS A 33 3.24 -12.91 13.99
C LYS A 33 2.72 -11.48 13.82
N ARG A 34 3.66 -10.53 13.86
CA ARG A 34 3.46 -9.08 13.72
C ARG A 34 4.42 -8.52 12.66
N ASP A 35 4.44 -9.16 11.50
CA ASP A 35 5.33 -8.84 10.38
C ASP A 35 4.61 -8.09 9.24
N GLY A 36 3.30 -7.86 9.36
CA GLY A 36 2.48 -7.03 8.48
C GLY A 36 1.75 -5.91 9.23
N LEU A 37 1.02 -5.07 8.49
CA LEU A 37 0.31 -3.91 9.07
C LEU A 37 -0.94 -4.29 9.90
N TYR A 38 -1.51 -5.46 9.64
CA TYR A 38 -2.68 -6.01 10.31
C TYR A 38 -2.38 -7.36 10.94
N TRP A 39 -2.88 -7.58 12.15
CA TRP A 39 -2.98 -8.87 12.82
C TRP A 39 -4.25 -8.85 13.67
N GLU A 40 -4.78 -10.04 13.97
CA GLU A 40 -5.92 -10.16 14.87
C GLU A 40 -5.52 -9.70 16.27
N THR A 41 -6.23 -8.70 16.76
CA THR A 41 -6.00 -8.10 18.08
C THR A 41 -6.26 -9.15 19.15
N THR A 42 -5.26 -9.40 20.00
CA THR A 42 -5.51 -9.90 21.36
C THR A 42 -5.70 -8.69 22.26
N ASP A 43 -6.44 -8.80 23.37
CA ASP A 43 -7.01 -7.72 24.21
C ASP A 43 -6.09 -6.51 24.56
N HIS A 44 -4.79 -6.57 24.28
CA HIS A 44 -3.80 -5.53 24.57
C HIS A 44 -2.90 -5.12 23.38
N ASP A 45 -3.10 -5.65 22.17
CA ASP A 45 -2.21 -5.38 21.04
C ASP A 45 -2.92 -5.01 19.74
N VAL A 46 -3.08 -3.69 19.53
CA VAL A 46 -3.76 -3.12 18.38
C VAL A 46 -2.84 -3.05 17.16
N SER A 47 -3.31 -3.58 16.03
CA SER A 47 -2.59 -3.51 14.76
C SER A 47 -2.72 -2.11 14.10
N PRO A 48 -1.65 -1.58 13.48
CA PRO A 48 -1.66 -0.25 12.83
C PRO A 48 -2.73 -0.06 11.76
N PHE A 49 -3.08 -1.13 11.03
CA PHE A 49 -4.15 -1.12 10.02
C PHE A 49 -5.51 -1.57 10.57
N GLY A 50 -5.58 -1.94 11.85
CA GLY A 50 -6.79 -2.45 12.49
C GLY A 50 -8.05 -1.60 12.26
N PRO A 51 -7.99 -0.26 12.42
CA PRO A 51 -9.15 0.59 12.18
C PRO A 51 -9.68 0.49 10.74
N LEU A 52 -8.79 0.52 9.74
CA LEU A 52 -9.19 0.40 8.33
C LEU A 52 -9.84 -0.97 8.05
N VAL A 53 -9.35 -2.03 8.70
CA VAL A 53 -9.88 -3.39 8.54
C VAL A 53 -11.21 -3.57 9.25
N ALA A 54 -11.40 -2.90 10.39
CA ALA A 54 -12.68 -2.89 11.10
C ALA A 54 -13.76 -2.19 10.27
N ASP A 55 -13.43 -1.02 9.69
CA ASP A 55 -14.32 -0.30 8.76
C ASP A 55 -14.65 -1.16 7.54
N ALA A 56 -13.62 -1.75 6.90
CA ALA A 56 -13.78 -2.68 5.80
C ALA A 56 -14.70 -3.86 6.15
N THR A 57 -14.52 -4.46 7.33
CA THR A 57 -15.33 -5.59 7.79
C THR A 57 -16.78 -5.19 8.05
N GLY A 58 -17.02 -3.99 8.60
CA GLY A 58 -18.37 -3.43 8.74
C GLY A 58 -19.09 -3.26 7.40
N GLU A 59 -18.33 -3.04 6.31
CA GLU A 59 -18.83 -2.95 4.94
C GLU A 59 -18.83 -4.29 4.18
N GLY A 60 -18.47 -5.41 4.84
CA GLY A 60 -18.46 -6.75 4.26
C GLY A 60 -17.16 -7.15 3.56
N TYR A 61 -16.10 -6.35 3.66
CA TYR A 61 -14.76 -6.69 3.17
C TYR A 61 -13.94 -7.40 4.26
N HIS A 62 -13.43 -8.59 3.93
CA HIS A 62 -12.50 -9.31 4.79
C HIS A 62 -11.11 -9.33 4.16
N LEU A 63 -10.09 -8.94 4.93
CA LEU A 63 -8.70 -9.24 4.57
C LEU A 63 -8.52 -10.76 4.57
N ARG A 64 -8.52 -11.35 3.37
CA ARG A 64 -8.39 -12.80 3.19
C ARG A 64 -7.01 -13.29 3.58
N GLU A 65 -6.89 -14.61 3.74
CA GLU A 65 -5.63 -15.28 4.04
C GLU A 65 -4.53 -14.92 3.03
N ALA A 66 -3.27 -15.04 3.46
CA ALA A 66 -2.11 -14.66 2.65
C ALA A 66 -2.05 -15.40 1.29
N ASP A 67 -2.66 -16.59 1.21
CA ASP A 67 -2.71 -17.45 0.03
C ASP A 67 -3.99 -17.31 -0.81
N ALA A 68 -4.93 -16.45 -0.38
CA ALA A 68 -6.16 -16.22 -1.13
C ALA A 68 -5.93 -15.29 -2.35
N PRO A 69 -6.73 -15.43 -3.43
CA PRO A 69 -6.68 -14.49 -4.54
C PRO A 69 -6.90 -13.07 -4.01
N ARG A 70 -6.04 -12.13 -4.43
CA ARG A 70 -6.15 -10.71 -4.07
C ARG A 70 -7.56 -10.25 -4.46
N ALA A 71 -8.38 -9.91 -3.47
CA ALA A 71 -9.68 -9.30 -3.71
C ALA A 71 -9.47 -7.78 -3.77
N PRO A 72 -10.10 -7.07 -4.71
CA PRO A 72 -10.05 -5.62 -4.71
C PRO A 72 -10.82 -5.07 -3.52
N TYR A 73 -10.28 -4.04 -2.86
CA TYR A 73 -10.92 -3.32 -1.77
C TYR A 73 -11.49 -2.01 -2.33
N HIS A 74 -12.81 -1.80 -2.20
CA HIS A 74 -13.56 -0.74 -2.91
C HIS A 74 -13.24 -0.67 -4.41
N GLY A 75 -13.14 -1.83 -5.08
CA GLY A 75 -12.83 -1.87 -6.51
C GLY A 75 -11.38 -1.53 -6.86
N TYR A 76 -10.46 -1.48 -5.89
CA TYR A 76 -9.04 -1.20 -6.10
C TYR A 76 -8.14 -2.32 -5.61
N PHE A 77 -7.09 -2.60 -6.38
CA PHE A 77 -5.96 -3.41 -5.95
C PHE A 77 -4.88 -2.54 -5.32
N PHE A 78 -4.16 -3.12 -4.38
CA PHE A 78 -3.10 -2.45 -3.63
C PHE A 78 -1.84 -3.32 -3.62
N ARG A 79 -0.67 -2.69 -3.77
CA ARG A 79 0.63 -3.38 -3.70
C ARG A 79 1.68 -2.51 -3.03
N ILE A 80 2.32 -3.05 -2.00
CA ILE A 80 3.49 -2.45 -1.37
C ILE A 80 4.67 -2.53 -2.34
N LEU A 81 5.33 -1.38 -2.55
CA LEU A 81 6.53 -1.27 -3.36
C LEU A 81 7.76 -1.25 -2.43
N THR A 82 8.76 -2.05 -2.77
CA THR A 82 9.96 -2.30 -1.95
C THR A 82 11.19 -1.56 -2.44
N ALA A 83 11.02 -0.62 -3.37
CA ALA A 83 12.08 0.22 -3.92
C ALA A 83 11.52 1.57 -4.41
N GLN A 84 12.42 2.51 -4.70
CA GLN A 84 12.14 3.75 -5.43
C GLN A 84 13.06 3.91 -6.64
N GLY A 85 12.58 4.63 -7.65
CA GLY A 85 13.29 4.97 -8.87
C GLY A 85 13.96 6.35 -8.81
N GLU A 86 14.49 6.79 -9.96
CA GLU A 86 15.31 8.01 -10.07
C GLU A 86 14.51 9.30 -9.84
N HIS A 87 13.21 9.30 -10.11
CA HIS A 87 12.34 10.47 -9.94
C HIS A 87 11.83 10.64 -8.50
N ALA A 88 12.14 9.69 -7.61
CA ALA A 88 11.80 9.79 -6.20
C ALA A 88 12.80 10.71 -5.44
N PRO A 89 12.37 11.33 -4.32
CA PRO A 89 13.29 12.04 -3.44
C PRO A 89 14.44 11.13 -2.98
N ASP A 90 15.68 11.59 -3.10
CA ASP A 90 16.92 10.83 -2.83
C ASP A 90 17.34 9.79 -3.91
N GLY A 91 16.65 9.72 -5.05
CA GLY A 91 17.04 8.89 -6.20
C GLY A 91 16.76 7.38 -6.02
N ALA A 92 17.23 6.56 -6.98
CA ALA A 92 16.90 5.14 -7.01
C ALA A 92 17.55 4.36 -5.84
N ARG A 93 16.76 3.56 -5.12
CA ARG A 93 17.25 2.66 -4.07
C ARG A 93 16.24 1.57 -3.70
N ASP A 94 16.77 0.44 -3.22
CA ASP A 94 15.98 -0.60 -2.57
C ASP A 94 15.66 -0.23 -1.12
N TYR A 95 14.45 -0.58 -0.68
CA TYR A 95 14.02 -0.38 0.70
C TYR A 95 14.37 -1.56 1.60
N VAL A 96 14.59 -2.74 1.02
CA VAL A 96 14.85 -3.97 1.77
C VAL A 96 16.35 -4.19 1.89
N LYS A 97 16.82 -4.30 3.13
CA LYS A 97 18.20 -4.64 3.48
C LYS A 97 18.18 -5.73 4.53
N ASP A 98 18.96 -6.79 4.33
CA ASP A 98 19.03 -7.96 5.23
C ASP A 98 17.65 -8.55 5.56
N GLY A 99 16.76 -8.59 4.55
CA GLY A 99 15.38 -9.08 4.68
C GLY A 99 14.42 -8.14 5.43
N LYS A 100 14.89 -6.98 5.90
CA LYS A 100 14.08 -5.98 6.60
C LYS A 100 13.89 -4.73 5.74
N MET A 101 12.66 -4.23 5.68
CA MET A 101 12.36 -3.02 4.92
C MET A 101 12.66 -1.78 5.77
N THR A 102 13.84 -1.20 5.61
CA THR A 102 14.32 -0.07 6.44
C THR A 102 14.61 1.19 5.63
N GLY A 103 14.84 1.07 4.31
CA GLY A 103 15.17 2.17 3.43
C GLY A 103 13.99 3.04 2.98
N GLY A 104 12.77 2.67 3.35
CA GLY A 104 11.55 3.37 2.98
C GLY A 104 10.36 2.43 2.80
N PHE A 105 9.27 2.96 2.30
CA PHE A 105 8.09 2.21 1.92
C PHE A 105 7.33 2.98 0.86
N ALA A 106 6.63 2.29 -0.02
CA ALA A 106 5.68 2.92 -0.91
C ALA A 106 4.52 1.98 -1.24
N LEU A 107 3.51 2.52 -1.90
CA LEU A 107 2.30 1.82 -2.27
C LEU A 107 1.87 2.28 -3.66
N VAL A 108 1.40 1.34 -4.48
CA VAL A 108 0.62 1.61 -5.68
C VAL A 108 -0.78 1.02 -5.52
N ALA A 109 -1.78 1.75 -6.00
CA ALA A 109 -3.17 1.32 -6.04
C ALA A 109 -3.77 1.54 -7.43
N TRP A 110 -4.50 0.57 -7.97
CA TRP A 110 -5.09 0.67 -9.31
C TRP A 110 -6.49 0.04 -9.34
N PRO A 111 -7.40 0.51 -10.21
CA PRO A 111 -8.75 -0.03 -10.29
C PRO A 111 -8.72 -1.49 -10.74
N ALA A 112 -9.63 -2.29 -10.18
CA ALA A 112 -9.82 -3.68 -10.55
C ALA A 112 -10.36 -3.82 -11.97
N ASP A 113 -11.22 -2.89 -12.35
CA ASP A 113 -11.80 -2.74 -13.68
C ASP A 113 -11.72 -1.26 -14.08
N HIS A 114 -10.91 -0.95 -15.09
CA HIS A 114 -10.66 0.42 -15.55
C HIS A 114 -11.93 0.97 -16.24
N GLY A 115 -12.33 2.18 -15.86
CA GLY A 115 -13.55 2.82 -16.36
C GLY A 115 -14.82 2.44 -15.59
N SER A 116 -14.83 1.31 -14.89
CA SER A 116 -15.97 0.84 -14.08
C SER A 116 -15.76 1.05 -12.58
N SER A 117 -14.65 0.54 -12.03
CA SER A 117 -14.30 0.70 -10.61
C SER A 117 -13.51 1.98 -10.33
N GLY A 118 -12.95 2.58 -11.38
CA GLY A 118 -12.16 3.81 -11.34
C GLY A 118 -11.27 3.91 -12.59
N ILE A 119 -10.68 5.09 -12.82
CA ILE A 119 -9.76 5.32 -13.94
C ILE A 119 -8.34 5.66 -13.47
N MET A 120 -8.20 6.17 -12.25
CA MET A 120 -6.93 6.65 -11.72
C MET A 120 -6.14 5.52 -11.05
N THR A 121 -4.86 5.42 -11.37
CA THR A 121 -3.85 4.73 -10.57
C THR A 121 -3.23 5.71 -9.59
N PHE A 122 -3.00 5.28 -8.36
CA PHE A 122 -2.41 6.10 -7.30
C PHE A 122 -1.08 5.54 -6.84
N MET A 123 -0.16 6.41 -6.43
CA MET A 123 1.08 6.04 -5.73
C MET A 123 1.29 6.93 -4.51
N VAL A 124 1.87 6.37 -3.45
CA VAL A 124 2.26 7.15 -2.27
C VAL A 124 3.55 6.62 -1.67
N GLY A 125 4.45 7.54 -1.31
CA GLY A 125 5.71 7.25 -0.63
C GLY A 125 5.73 7.76 0.82
N PRO A 126 6.89 7.75 1.48
CA PRO A 126 7.02 8.11 2.90
C PRO A 126 6.61 9.56 3.22
N GLN A 127 6.69 10.45 2.22
CA GLN A 127 6.31 11.86 2.33
C GLN A 127 4.79 12.04 2.47
N GLY A 128 4.00 11.01 2.18
CA GLY A 128 2.54 11.04 2.29
C GLY A 128 1.82 11.79 1.18
N VAL A 129 2.56 12.34 0.19
CA VAL A 129 1.96 12.91 -1.02
C VAL A 129 1.45 11.76 -1.88
N VAL A 130 0.14 11.74 -2.11
CA VAL A 130 -0.49 10.77 -3.01
C VAL A 130 -0.44 11.36 -4.43
N PHE A 131 0.12 10.62 -5.36
CA PHE A 131 0.13 10.93 -6.79
C PHE A 131 -0.94 10.12 -7.50
N GLN A 132 -1.46 10.63 -8.60
CA GLN A 132 -2.41 9.97 -9.48
C GLN A 132 -2.00 10.07 -10.95
N LYS A 133 -2.33 9.03 -11.72
CA LYS A 133 -2.15 8.98 -13.17
C LYS A 133 -3.18 8.02 -13.78
N ASP A 134 -3.78 8.42 -14.88
CA ASP A 134 -4.55 7.50 -15.73
C ASP A 134 -3.58 6.77 -16.66
N LEU A 135 -3.57 5.44 -16.59
CA LEU A 135 -2.72 4.58 -17.42
C LEU A 135 -3.47 4.06 -18.66
N GLY A 136 -4.74 4.45 -18.85
CA GLY A 136 -5.60 4.07 -19.96
C GLY A 136 -6.10 2.62 -19.88
N GLU A 137 -6.57 2.09 -21.00
CA GLU A 137 -7.20 0.75 -21.10
C GLU A 137 -6.27 -0.40 -20.64
N GLY A 138 -4.95 -0.17 -20.59
CA GLY A 138 -3.94 -1.11 -20.09
C GLY A 138 -3.63 -0.99 -18.60
N THR A 139 -4.43 -0.26 -17.81
CA THR A 139 -4.13 0.08 -16.41
C THR A 139 -3.78 -1.13 -15.55
N ALA A 140 -4.52 -2.23 -15.67
CA ALA A 140 -4.28 -3.41 -14.83
C ALA A 140 -2.88 -4.00 -15.02
N ASP A 141 -2.39 -4.07 -16.26
CA ASP A 141 -1.08 -4.67 -16.56
C ASP A 141 0.05 -3.66 -16.39
N ALA A 142 -0.17 -2.40 -16.76
CA ALA A 142 0.76 -1.31 -16.49
C ALA A 142 1.01 -1.14 -14.99
N ALA A 143 -0.04 -1.14 -14.16
CA ALA A 143 0.10 -1.02 -12.72
C ALA A 143 0.77 -2.26 -12.08
N LYS A 144 0.52 -3.47 -12.61
CA LYS A 144 1.23 -4.68 -12.17
C LYS A 144 2.72 -4.65 -12.54
N ALA A 145 3.12 -3.92 -13.58
CA ALA A 145 4.51 -3.74 -13.96
C ALA A 145 5.25 -2.70 -13.11
N ILE A 146 4.53 -1.87 -12.34
CA ILE A 146 5.13 -0.94 -11.39
C ILE A 146 5.70 -1.74 -10.21
N THR A 147 7.03 -1.73 -10.09
CA THR A 147 7.80 -2.41 -9.03
C THR A 147 8.51 -1.45 -8.08
N ALA A 148 8.65 -0.18 -8.46
CA ALA A 148 9.30 0.86 -7.67
C ALA A 148 8.47 2.14 -7.65
N TYR A 149 8.59 2.90 -6.56
CA TYR A 149 8.01 4.23 -6.45
C TYR A 149 8.82 5.21 -7.29
N ASP A 150 8.26 5.64 -8.42
CA ASP A 150 8.94 6.50 -9.38
C ASP A 150 7.96 7.51 -10.00
N PRO A 151 7.48 8.50 -9.23
CA PRO A 151 6.56 9.51 -9.74
C PRO A 151 7.31 10.52 -10.63
N ASP A 152 7.46 10.20 -11.91
CA ASP A 152 7.96 11.13 -12.92
C ASP A 152 7.04 12.36 -13.11
N ALA A 153 7.43 13.29 -13.99
CA ALA A 153 6.70 14.53 -14.24
C ALA A 153 5.27 14.36 -14.81
N SER A 154 4.90 13.15 -15.27
CA SER A 154 3.54 12.86 -15.74
C SER A 154 2.58 12.48 -14.62
N TRP A 155 3.07 12.20 -13.41
CA TRP A 155 2.26 11.95 -12.22
C TRP A 155 1.80 13.25 -11.58
N GLN A 156 0.52 13.32 -11.22
CA GLN A 156 -0.07 14.53 -10.64
C GLN A 156 -0.33 14.34 -9.15
N PRO A 157 0.07 15.26 -8.26
CA PRO A 157 -0.31 15.17 -6.86
C PRO A 157 -1.82 15.33 -6.70
N THR A 158 -2.43 14.46 -5.91
CA THR A 158 -3.84 14.60 -5.51
C THR A 158 -3.97 15.79 -4.56
N ARG A 159 -5.09 16.52 -4.66
CA ARG A 159 -5.42 17.61 -3.73
C ARG A 159 -5.97 17.08 -2.40
#